data_AF-A0A7C1KZE3-F1
#
_entry.id   AF-A0A7C1KZE3-F1
#
_cell.length_a   1.000
_cell.length_b   1.000
_cell.length_c   1.000
_cell.angle_alpha   90.00
_cell.angle_beta   90.00
_cell.angle_gamma   90.00
#
_symmetry.space_group_name_H-M   'P 1'
#
loop_
_entity.id
_entity.type
_entity.pdbx_description
1 polymer ?
#
loop_
_entity_poly.entity_id
_entity_poly.type
_entity_poly.pdbx_seq_one_letter_code
_entity_poly.pdbx_strand_id
1 'polypeptide(L)'
;RGIRHILARVKHPQTNGKIERFFGTLEQKHGFFDSLNEFVMWYNQIKPHMSLDFEAAETPAEAFNRKLPPERILGYTSRRWNSV
;
A
#
# COMPACT_ATOMS: atom_id res chain seq x y z
N ARG A 1 4.69 -2.32 20.01
CA ARG A 1 5.74 -3.34 20.27
C ARG A 1 5.25 -4.68 19.72
N GLY A 2 6.10 -5.51 19.10
CA GLY A 2 5.69 -6.77 18.44
C GLY A 2 5.87 -6.83 16.91
N ILE A 3 6.59 -5.87 16.32
CA ILE A 3 6.96 -5.90 14.89
C ILE A 3 8.35 -6.52 14.77
N ARG A 4 8.48 -7.57 13.95
CA ARG A 4 9.79 -8.11 13.57
C ARG A 4 10.35 -7.25 12.45
N HIS A 5 11.39 -6.47 12.75
CA HIS A 5 12.07 -5.68 11.74
C HIS A 5 12.89 -6.60 10.83
N ILE A 6 12.68 -6.50 9.52
CA ILE A 6 13.47 -7.19 8.50
C ILE A 6 14.25 -6.12 7.74
N LEU A 7 15.58 -6.17 7.81
CA LEU A 7 16.47 -5.21 7.14
C LEU A 7 16.79 -5.68 5.72
N ALA A 8 16.72 -4.75 4.77
CA ALA A 8 17.22 -4.96 3.41
C ALA A 8 18.71 -4.59 3.32
N ARG A 9 19.45 -5.24 2.42
CA ARG A 9 20.84 -4.85 2.11
C ARG A 9 20.86 -3.62 1.20
N VAL A 10 21.94 -2.84 1.28
CA VAL A 10 22.24 -1.77 0.32
C VAL A 10 22.40 -2.38 -1.07
N LYS A 11 21.84 -1.72 -2.10
CA LYS A 11 21.84 -2.20 -3.51
C LYS A 11 21.21 -3.59 -3.67
N HIS A 12 20.02 -3.79 -3.13
CA HIS A 12 19.25 -5.04 -3.28
C HIS A 12 17.93 -4.82 -4.04
N PRO A 13 17.97 -4.77 -5.40
CA PRO A 13 16.81 -4.43 -6.23
C PRO A 13 15.58 -5.31 -5.99
N GLN A 14 15.78 -6.57 -5.62
CA GLN A 14 14.66 -7.50 -5.40
C GLN A 14 13.85 -7.15 -4.14
N THR A 15 14.50 -6.59 -3.11
CA THR A 15 13.81 -6.17 -1.87
C THR A 15 13.36 -4.71 -1.96
N ASN A 16 14.18 -3.86 -2.57
CA ASN A 16 13.91 -2.42 -2.66
C ASN A 16 13.04 -2.05 -3.86
N GLY A 17 12.84 -2.92 -4.83
CA GLY A 17 12.18 -2.57 -6.09
C GLY A 17 10.73 -2.07 -5.93
N LYS A 18 10.01 -2.50 -4.89
CA LYS A 18 8.67 -1.96 -4.59
C LYS A 18 8.71 -0.52 -4.14
N ILE A 19 9.66 -0.18 -3.25
CA ILE A 19 9.80 1.18 -2.73
C ILE A 19 10.39 2.11 -3.80
N GLU A 20 11.36 1.62 -4.58
CA GLU A 20 11.94 2.34 -5.73
C GLU A 20 10.85 2.65 -6.78
N ARG A 21 9.98 1.69 -7.10
CA ARG A 21 8.85 1.91 -8.02
C ARG A 21 7.84 2.93 -7.50
N PHE A 22 7.54 2.91 -6.19
CA PHE A 22 6.68 3.90 -5.57
C PHE A 22 7.28 5.30 -5.71
N PHE A 23 8.54 5.49 -5.32
CA PHE A 23 9.20 6.79 -5.41
C PHE A 23 9.35 7.28 -6.85
N GLY A 24 9.68 6.40 -7.80
CA GLY A 24 9.69 6.77 -9.22
C GLY A 24 8.32 7.23 -9.73
N THR A 25 7.23 6.64 -9.24
CA THR A 25 5.87 7.10 -9.59
C THR A 25 5.56 8.46 -8.96
N LEU A 26 5.95 8.66 -7.70
CA LEU A 26 5.79 9.93 -6.99
C LEU A 26 6.54 11.05 -7.71
N GLU A 27 7.82 10.87 -8.03
CA GLU A 27 8.62 11.87 -8.73
C GLU A 27 7.98 12.28 -10.08
N GLN A 28 7.47 11.32 -10.84
CA GLN A 28 6.84 11.58 -12.14
C GLN A 28 5.47 12.27 -12.04
N LYS A 29 4.75 12.10 -10.93
CA LYS A 29 3.32 12.46 -10.86
C LYS A 29 2.97 13.50 -9.80
N HIS A 30 3.82 13.75 -8.81
CA HIS A 30 3.49 14.65 -7.70
C HIS A 30 3.11 16.07 -8.16
N GLY A 31 3.70 16.57 -9.25
CA GLY A 31 3.38 17.89 -9.81
C GLY A 31 1.98 18.02 -10.42
N PHE A 32 1.21 16.92 -10.53
CA PHE A 32 -0.19 16.94 -10.96
C PHE A 32 -1.18 17.03 -9.80
N PHE A 33 -0.70 17.10 -8.55
CA PHE A 33 -1.53 17.13 -7.35
C PHE A 33 -1.21 18.36 -6.51
N ASP A 34 -2.22 18.89 -5.83
CA ASP A 34 -2.08 20.05 -4.96
C ASP A 34 -1.37 19.70 -3.65
N SER A 35 -1.34 18.41 -3.29
CA SER A 35 -0.66 17.93 -2.09
C SER A 35 -0.21 16.47 -2.18
N LEU A 36 0.74 16.10 -1.30
CA LEU A 36 1.14 14.70 -1.13
C LEU A 36 -0.03 13.82 -0.69
N ASN A 37 -0.95 14.34 0.12
CA ASN A 37 -2.12 13.58 0.58
C ASN A 37 -3.04 13.22 -0.60
N GLU A 38 -3.24 14.16 -1.53
CA GLU A 38 -4.03 13.92 -2.72
C GLU A 38 -3.37 12.87 -3.63
N PHE A 39 -2.05 12.97 -3.84
CA PHE A 39 -1.30 11.92 -4.54
C PHE A 39 -1.47 10.55 -3.86
N VAL A 40 -1.33 10.47 -2.54
CA VAL A 40 -1.47 9.22 -1.77
C VAL A 40 -2.87 8.66 -1.88
N MET A 41 -3.89 9.51 -1.84
CA MET A 41 -5.29 9.12 -2.05
C MET A 41 -5.46 8.53 -3.45
N TRP A 42 -5.03 9.25 -4.50
CA TRP A 42 -5.11 8.77 -5.88
C TRP A 42 -4.36 7.44 -6.05
N TYR A 43 -3.13 7.35 -5.55
CA TYR A 43 -2.29 6.17 -5.70
C TYR A 43 -2.92 4.93 -5.08
N ASN A 44 -3.55 5.08 -3.90
CA ASN A 44 -4.10 3.95 -3.17
C ASN A 44 -5.55 3.60 -3.56
N GLN A 45 -6.37 4.58 -3.93
CA GLN A 45 -7.83 4.42 -4.08
C GLN A 45 -8.33 4.52 -5.52
N ILE A 46 -7.54 5.08 -6.45
CA ILE A 46 -8.01 5.35 -7.82
C ILE A 46 -7.13 4.63 -8.85
N LYS A 47 -5.81 4.61 -8.64
CA LYS A 47 -4.86 4.10 -9.61
C LYS A 47 -4.87 2.55 -9.65
N PRO A 48 -5.33 1.90 -10.73
CA PRO A 48 -5.13 0.46 -10.89
C PRO A 48 -3.65 0.13 -11.05
N HIS A 49 -3.24 -1.06 -10.60
CA HIS A 49 -1.85 -1.47 -10.64
C HIS A 49 -1.66 -2.75 -11.47
N MET A 50 -0.84 -2.71 -12.52
CA MET A 50 -0.64 -3.84 -13.44
C MET A 50 -0.12 -5.13 -12.78
N SER A 51 0.59 -5.03 -11.66
CA SER A 51 1.06 -6.19 -10.89
C SER A 51 0.03 -6.75 -9.90
N LEU A 52 -1.21 -6.24 -9.92
CA LEU A 52 -2.37 -6.70 -9.16
C LEU A 52 -3.39 -7.30 -10.14
N ASP A 53 -4.63 -7.54 -9.71
CA ASP A 53 -5.68 -7.98 -10.61
C ASP A 53 -6.07 -6.83 -11.57
N PHE A 54 -5.38 -6.76 -12.70
CA PHE A 54 -5.54 -5.67 -13.65
C PHE A 54 -6.86 -5.76 -14.44
N GLU A 55 -7.37 -6.97 -14.68
CA GLU A 55 -8.66 -7.18 -15.34
C GLU A 55 -9.81 -6.62 -14.50
N ALA A 56 -9.71 -6.73 -13.18
CA ALA A 56 -10.62 -6.10 -12.23
C ALA A 56 -10.30 -4.62 -11.93
N ALA A 57 -9.30 -4.04 -12.60
CA ALA A 57 -8.77 -2.70 -12.30
C ALA A 57 -8.41 -2.50 -10.81
N GLU A 58 -7.89 -3.55 -10.17
CA GLU A 58 -7.66 -3.58 -8.73
C GLU A 58 -6.68 -2.49 -8.27
N THR A 59 -7.11 -1.72 -7.28
CA THR A 59 -6.33 -0.69 -6.61
C THR A 59 -5.49 -1.27 -5.47
N PRO A 60 -4.42 -0.57 -5.03
CA PRO A 60 -3.63 -1.00 -3.89
C PRO A 60 -4.44 -1.17 -2.60
N ALA A 61 -5.46 -0.34 -2.35
CA ALA A 61 -6.33 -0.45 -1.19
C ALA A 61 -7.19 -1.72 -1.22
N GLU A 62 -7.77 -2.06 -2.37
CA GLU A 62 -8.53 -3.30 -2.56
C GLU A 62 -7.64 -4.52 -2.39
N ALA A 63 -6.46 -4.53 -3.01
CA ALA A 63 -5.50 -5.60 -2.87
C ALA A 63 -5.03 -5.78 -1.42
N PHE A 64 -4.87 -4.68 -0.67
CA PHE A 64 -4.56 -4.74 0.75
C PHE A 64 -5.67 -5.45 1.51
N ASN A 65 -6.93 -5.01 1.35
CA ASN A 65 -8.08 -5.59 2.03
C ASN A 65 -8.26 -7.07 1.68
N ARG A 66 -8.13 -7.45 0.41
CA ARG A 66 -8.24 -8.84 -0.06
C ARG A 66 -7.14 -9.74 0.49
N LYS A 67 -5.92 -9.22 0.64
CA LYS A 67 -4.76 -9.97 1.14
C LYS A 67 -4.64 -9.95 2.67
N LEU A 68 -5.52 -9.23 3.37
CA LEU A 68 -5.54 -9.26 4.83
C LEU A 68 -5.97 -10.65 5.31
N PRO A 69 -5.16 -11.31 6.16
CA PRO A 69 -5.53 -12.61 6.69
C PRO A 69 -6.69 -12.47 7.70
N PRO A 70 -7.64 -13.43 7.76
CA PRO A 70 -8.86 -13.33 8.56
C PRO A 70 -8.63 -12.99 10.03
N GLU A 71 -7.54 -13.49 10.62
CA GLU A 71 -7.16 -13.23 12.01
C GLU A 71 -6.91 -11.73 12.27
N ARG A 72 -6.41 -11.01 11.26
CA ARG A 72 -6.20 -9.55 11.34
C ARG A 72 -7.52 -8.80 11.21
N ILE A 73 -8.43 -9.28 10.35
CA ILE A 73 -9.76 -8.70 10.17
C ILE A 73 -10.53 -8.76 11.50
N LEU A 74 -10.58 -9.95 12.11
CA LEU A 74 -11.19 -10.17 13.43
C LEU A 74 -10.55 -9.32 14.53
N GLY A 75 -9.22 -9.15 14.48
CA GLY A 75 -8.51 -8.27 15.42
C GLY A 75 -8.88 -6.79 15.28
N TYR A 76 -9.13 -6.30 14.06
CA TYR A 76 -9.55 -4.91 13.83
C TYR A 76 -11.01 -4.68 14.26
N THR A 77 -11.91 -5.61 13.95
CA THR A 77 -13.33 -5.50 14.34
C THR A 77 -13.48 -5.55 15.87
N SER A 78 -12.78 -6.48 16.54
CA SER A 78 -12.78 -6.59 18.00
C SER A 78 -12.25 -5.34 18.69
N ARG A 79 -11.16 -4.74 18.20
CA ARG A 79 -10.64 -3.48 18.78
C ARG A 79 -11.62 -2.32 18.61
N ARG A 80 -12.28 -2.22 17.46
CA ARG A 80 -13.27 -1.17 17.19
C ARG A 80 -14.51 -1.30 18.08
N TRP A 81 -14.94 -2.53 18.38
CA TRP A 81 -16.06 -2.83 19.29
C TRP A 81 -15.74 -2.56 20.77
N ASN A 82 -14.49 -2.70 21.21
CA ASN A 82 -14.08 -2.38 22.58
C ASN A 82 -13.72 -0.89 22.78
N SER A 83 -13.92 -0.05 21.75
CA SER A 83 -13.65 1.39 21.78
C SER A 83 -14.93 2.23 21.69
N VAL A 84 -16.09 1.58 21.73
CA VAL A 84 -17.45 2.15 21.88
C VAL A 84 -18.02 1.70 23.22
#